data_AF-A0A7K0VNI0-F1
#
_entry.id   AF-A0A7K0VNI0-F1
#
_cell.length_a   1.000
_cell.length_b   1.000
_cell.length_c   1.000
_cell.angle_alpha   90.00
_cell.angle_beta   90.00
_cell.angle_gamma   90.00
#
_symmetry.space_group_name_H-M   'P 1'
#
loop_
_entity.id
_entity.type
_entity.pdbx_description
1 polymer ?
#
loop_
_entity_poly.entity_id
_entity_poly.type
_entity_poly.pdbx_seq_one_letter_code
_entity_poly.pdbx_strand_id
1 'polypeptide(L)'
;IWSVSVDRVVEAALGYYITPLVAVTFGVLVLKEKLRKLQIVSVSLATIGVVILTVAYGHVPLIALGLAVSWGSYSLIKKRLNAGALETLSIETLVAFIPNFAFLIHLINKHEAQFGQDLGFSLSLFSAGLFTVIPLLMFNAATTRLPLTVTGLLQYITPSIMFLVGIVIFHEPLPLSKIIGFLFIWVALTFLGTDLVKSSRSINQRKG
;
A
#
# COMPACT_ATOMS: atom_id res chain seq x y z
N ILE A 1 -4.57 7.88 -8.15
CA ILE A 1 -4.71 9.18 -8.88
C ILE A 1 -5.65 9.00 -10.07
N TRP A 2 -5.33 8.17 -11.07
CA TRP A 2 -6.20 7.96 -12.23
C TRP A 2 -7.62 7.47 -11.89
N SER A 3 -7.76 6.52 -10.97
CA SER A 3 -9.08 6.04 -10.53
C SER A 3 -9.93 7.11 -9.84
N VAL A 4 -9.28 8.08 -9.18
CA VAL A 4 -9.95 9.21 -8.53
C VAL A 4 -10.40 10.23 -9.58
N SER A 5 -9.64 10.41 -10.66
CA SER A 5 -10.01 11.34 -11.75
C SER A 5 -11.12 10.81 -12.68
N VAL A 6 -11.54 9.55 -12.54
CA VAL A 6 -12.62 8.93 -13.34
C VAL A 6 -13.81 8.52 -12.43
N ASP A 7 -13.97 9.18 -11.28
CA ASP A 7 -15.04 8.93 -10.30
C ASP A 7 -15.14 7.49 -9.77
N ARG A 8 -14.09 6.68 -9.94
CA ARG A 8 -14.00 5.30 -9.43
C ARG A 8 -13.27 5.23 -8.09
N VAL A 9 -13.61 6.16 -7.20
CA VAL A 9 -12.98 6.31 -5.88
C VAL A 9 -13.23 5.09 -4.99
N VAL A 10 -14.44 4.54 -5.02
CA VAL A 10 -14.80 3.34 -4.22
C VAL A 10 -14.04 2.10 -4.68
N GLU A 11 -13.88 1.93 -5.99
CA GLU A 11 -13.10 0.83 -6.59
C GLU A 11 -11.61 0.96 -6.25
N ALA A 12 -11.09 2.20 -6.19
CA ALA A 12 -9.73 2.46 -5.72
C ALA A 12 -9.55 2.12 -4.24
N ALA A 13 -10.52 2.48 -3.40
CA ALA A 13 -10.53 2.14 -1.98
C ALA A 13 -10.46 0.62 -1.77
N LEU A 14 -11.28 -0.15 -2.50
CA LEU A 14 -11.23 -1.61 -2.52
C LEU A 14 -9.84 -2.16 -2.91
N GLY A 15 -9.16 -1.51 -3.85
CA GLY A 15 -7.77 -1.81 -4.22
C GLY A 15 -6.81 -1.79 -3.04
N TYR A 16 -6.94 -0.83 -2.14
CA TYR A 16 -6.08 -0.75 -0.95
C TYR A 16 -6.30 -1.92 0.04
N TYR A 17 -7.45 -2.59 0.01
CA TYR A 17 -7.69 -3.80 0.82
C TYR A 17 -7.21 -5.08 0.15
N ILE A 18 -7.32 -5.17 -1.17
CA ILE A 18 -6.89 -6.33 -1.95
C ILE A 18 -5.35 -6.39 -2.04
N THR A 19 -4.69 -5.23 -2.12
CA THR A 19 -3.23 -5.11 -2.28
C THR A 19 -2.43 -5.89 -1.22
N PRO A 20 -2.72 -5.74 0.10
CA PRO A 20 -2.11 -6.56 1.14
C PRO A 20 -2.22 -8.07 0.92
N LEU A 21 -3.39 -8.58 0.49
CA LEU A 21 -3.58 -10.01 0.22
C LEU A 21 -2.69 -10.47 -0.93
N VAL A 22 -2.66 -9.72 -2.03
CA VAL A 22 -1.84 -10.05 -3.20
C VAL A 22 -0.35 -10.07 -2.84
N ALA A 23 0.11 -9.11 -2.03
CA ALA A 23 1.49 -9.09 -1.54
C ALA A 23 1.82 -10.35 -0.70
N VAL A 24 0.92 -10.76 0.20
CA VAL A 24 1.07 -12.01 0.96
C VAL A 24 1.07 -13.23 0.04
N THR A 25 0.16 -13.30 -0.93
CA THR A 25 0.09 -14.40 -1.90
C THR A 25 1.39 -14.54 -2.68
N PHE A 26 1.99 -13.43 -3.15
CA PHE A 26 3.30 -13.47 -3.79
C PHE A 26 4.41 -13.88 -2.83
N GLY A 27 4.36 -13.45 -1.56
CA GLY A 27 5.29 -13.92 -0.54
C GLY A 27 5.28 -15.44 -0.37
N VAL A 28 4.09 -16.02 -0.28
CA VAL A 28 3.95 -17.47 -0.08
C VAL A 28 4.24 -18.26 -1.35
N LEU A 29 3.69 -17.88 -2.50
CA LEU A 29 3.80 -18.66 -3.73
C LEU A 29 5.15 -18.48 -4.44
N VAL A 30 5.66 -17.25 -4.51
CA VAL A 30 6.83 -16.91 -5.33
C VAL A 30 8.11 -16.89 -4.50
N LEU A 31 8.05 -16.42 -3.26
CA LEU A 31 9.19 -16.40 -2.34
C LEU A 31 9.22 -17.63 -1.42
N LYS A 32 8.21 -18.49 -1.46
CA LYS A 32 8.08 -19.69 -0.62
C LYS A 32 8.17 -19.38 0.87
N GLU A 33 7.69 -18.20 1.29
CA GLU A 33 7.66 -17.80 2.68
C GLU A 33 6.73 -18.71 3.48
N LYS A 34 7.22 -19.24 4.61
CA LYS A 34 6.42 -20.07 5.51
C LYS A 34 5.58 -19.18 6.41
N LEU A 35 4.26 -19.25 6.25
CA LEU A 35 3.33 -18.58 7.14
C LEU A 35 3.31 -19.25 8.52
N ARG A 36 3.30 -18.43 9.57
CA ARG A 36 3.06 -18.90 10.94
C ARG A 36 1.57 -19.10 11.16
N LYS A 37 1.21 -19.91 12.16
CA LYS A 37 -0.20 -20.21 12.48
C LYS A 37 -1.06 -18.94 12.65
N LEU A 38 -0.56 -17.92 13.36
CA LEU A 38 -1.27 -16.65 13.55
C LEU A 38 -1.38 -15.81 12.26
N GLN A 39 -0.38 -15.89 11.37
CA GLN A 39 -0.42 -15.23 10.07
C GLN A 39 -1.45 -15.89 9.15
N ILE A 40 -1.58 -17.23 9.17
CA ILE A 40 -2.62 -17.95 8.42
C ILE A 40 -4.01 -17.51 8.87
N VAL A 41 -4.24 -17.41 10.18
CA VAL A 41 -5.51 -16.90 10.73
C VAL A 41 -5.77 -15.47 10.26
N SER A 42 -4.76 -14.60 10.34
CA SER A 42 -4.86 -13.20 9.91
C SER A 42 -5.20 -13.08 8.42
N VAL A 43 -4.52 -13.84 7.56
CA VAL A 43 -4.77 -13.86 6.11
C VAL A 43 -6.18 -14.35 5.83
N SER A 44 -6.62 -15.43 6.49
CA SER A 44 -7.96 -15.99 6.28
C SER A 44 -9.06 -14.99 6.65
N LEU A 45 -8.93 -14.31 7.80
CA LEU A 45 -9.86 -13.28 8.24
C LEU A 45 -9.88 -12.08 7.29
N ALA A 46 -8.71 -11.65 6.83
CA ALA A 46 -8.62 -10.53 5.91
C ALA A 46 -9.21 -10.88 4.52
N THR A 47 -9.01 -12.11 4.04
CA THR A 47 -9.66 -12.61 2.83
C THR A 47 -11.18 -12.61 2.97
N ILE A 48 -11.73 -13.06 4.10
CA ILE A 48 -13.17 -13.01 4.37
C ILE A 48 -13.68 -11.57 4.34
N GLY A 49 -12.99 -10.64 5.01
CA GLY A 49 -13.34 -9.22 4.99
C GLY A 49 -13.38 -8.65 3.56
N VAL A 50 -12.35 -8.89 2.77
CA VAL A 50 -12.28 -8.45 1.37
C VAL A 50 -13.41 -9.04 0.53
N VAL A 51 -13.74 -10.33 0.71
CA VAL A 51 -14.86 -10.97 0.00
C VAL A 51 -16.20 -10.31 0.36
N ILE A 52 -16.45 -10.03 1.64
CA ILE A 52 -17.66 -9.33 2.10
C ILE A 52 -17.76 -7.95 1.45
N LEU A 53 -16.68 -7.15 1.46
CA LEU A 53 -16.67 -5.84 0.81
C LEU A 53 -16.87 -5.95 -0.71
N THR A 54 -16.30 -6.97 -1.34
CA THR A 54 -16.42 -7.18 -2.80
C THR A 54 -17.84 -7.57 -3.19
N VAL A 55 -18.48 -8.46 -2.43
CA VAL A 55 -19.89 -8.84 -2.67
C VAL A 55 -20.81 -7.64 -2.41
N ALA A 56 -20.56 -6.87 -1.35
CA ALA A 56 -21.34 -5.66 -1.06
C ALA A 56 -21.17 -4.57 -2.14
N TYR A 57 -20.05 -4.57 -2.86
CA TYR A 57 -19.82 -3.67 -3.99
C TYR A 57 -20.60 -4.09 -5.26
N GLY A 58 -21.06 -5.34 -5.35
CA GLY A 58 -21.94 -5.81 -6.43
C GLY A 58 -21.26 -6.14 -7.76
N HIS A 59 -20.00 -5.74 -7.96
CA HIS A 59 -19.23 -6.04 -9.17
C HIS A 59 -17.78 -6.44 -8.85
N VAL A 60 -17.12 -7.12 -9.78
CA VAL A 60 -15.71 -7.49 -9.63
C VAL A 60 -14.85 -6.25 -9.83
N PRO A 61 -14.03 -5.83 -8.83
CA PRO A 61 -13.28 -4.58 -8.91
C PRO A 61 -11.99 -4.80 -9.71
N LEU A 62 -12.10 -4.81 -11.05
CA LEU A 62 -10.97 -5.08 -11.95
C LEU A 62 -9.83 -4.07 -11.80
N ILE A 63 -10.14 -2.79 -11.54
CA ILE A 63 -9.13 -1.75 -11.29
C ILE A 63 -8.37 -2.04 -10.00
N ALA A 64 -9.08 -2.42 -8.94
CA ALA A 64 -8.51 -2.79 -7.66
C ALA A 64 -7.54 -3.98 -7.79
N LEU A 65 -7.94 -5.01 -8.56
CA LEU A 65 -7.13 -6.19 -8.85
C LEU A 65 -5.88 -5.81 -9.66
N GLY A 66 -6.03 -4.99 -10.71
CA GLY A 66 -4.90 -4.49 -11.49
C GLY A 66 -3.89 -3.75 -10.63
N LEU A 67 -4.36 -2.81 -9.80
CA LEU A 67 -3.51 -2.07 -8.85
C LEU A 67 -2.80 -2.99 -7.87
N ALA A 68 -3.53 -3.95 -7.29
CA ALA A 68 -2.99 -4.90 -6.33
C ALA A 68 -1.91 -5.79 -6.96
N VAL A 69 -2.13 -6.28 -8.19
CA VAL A 69 -1.17 -7.10 -8.93
C VAL A 69 0.05 -6.28 -9.34
N SER A 70 -0.12 -5.06 -9.85
CA SER A 70 1.00 -4.17 -10.21
C SER A 70 1.85 -3.83 -8.99
N TRP A 71 1.22 -3.43 -7.88
CA TRP A 71 1.92 -3.07 -6.65
C TRP A 71 2.57 -4.27 -5.98
N GLY A 72 1.88 -5.41 -5.96
CA GLY A 72 2.42 -6.67 -5.45
C GLY A 72 3.62 -7.14 -6.27
N SER A 73 3.56 -7.03 -7.60
CA SER A 73 4.67 -7.39 -8.50
C SER A 73 5.86 -6.46 -8.31
N TYR A 74 5.63 -5.15 -8.20
CA TYR A 74 6.67 -4.18 -7.86
C TYR A 74 7.36 -4.54 -6.53
N SER A 75 6.57 -4.81 -5.49
CA SER A 75 7.08 -5.20 -4.16
C SER A 75 7.88 -6.51 -4.20
N LEU A 76 7.46 -7.46 -5.03
CA LEU A 76 8.12 -8.75 -5.23
C LEU A 76 9.44 -8.61 -6.00
N ILE A 77 9.46 -7.84 -7.10
CA ILE A 77 10.68 -7.55 -7.87
C ILE A 77 11.71 -6.88 -6.96
N LYS A 78 11.26 -5.88 -6.20
CA LYS A 78 12.09 -5.17 -5.23
C LYS A 78 12.69 -6.09 -4.17
N LYS A 79 11.87 -6.99 -3.63
CA LYS A 79 12.32 -8.01 -2.68
C LYS A 79 13.38 -8.94 -3.28
N ARG A 80 13.23 -9.33 -4.55
CA ARG A 80 14.19 -10.21 -5.25
C ARG A 80 15.48 -9.51 -5.61
N LEU A 81 15.43 -8.24 -6.00
CA LEU A 81 16.61 -7.44 -6.32
C LEU A 81 17.54 -7.32 -5.11
N ASN A 82 16.97 -7.23 -3.90
CA ASN A 82 17.71 -7.10 -2.64
C ASN A 82 18.80 -6.01 -2.64
N ALA A 83 18.64 -5.02 -3.53
CA ALA A 83 19.50 -3.86 -3.62
C ALA A 83 19.19 -2.87 -2.49
N GLY A 84 20.10 -1.95 -2.22
CA GLY A 84 19.90 -0.91 -1.22
C GLY A 84 18.59 -0.14 -1.47
N ALA A 85 17.90 0.24 -0.40
CA ALA A 85 16.64 1.00 -0.49
C ALA A 85 16.82 2.31 -1.26
N LEU A 86 17.98 2.97 -1.07
CA LEU A 86 18.36 4.18 -1.78
C LEU A 86 18.72 3.88 -3.25
N GLU A 87 19.53 2.86 -3.50
CA GLU A 87 19.93 2.45 -4.87
C GLU A 87 18.72 2.14 -5.74
N THR A 88 17.78 1.35 -5.20
CA THR A 88 16.57 0.98 -5.94
C THR A 88 15.68 2.19 -6.22
N LEU A 89 15.51 3.08 -5.23
CA LEU A 89 14.71 4.30 -5.44
C LEU A 89 15.38 5.26 -6.43
N SER A 90 16.71 5.38 -6.39
CA SER A 90 17.46 6.21 -7.34
C SER A 90 17.31 5.71 -8.77
N ILE A 91 17.40 4.39 -8.99
CA ILE A 91 17.16 3.79 -10.32
C ILE A 91 15.73 4.04 -10.78
N GLU A 92 14.74 3.80 -9.92
CA GLU A 92 13.32 4.07 -10.24
C GLU A 92 13.11 5.54 -10.60
N THR A 93 13.73 6.46 -9.86
CA THR A 93 13.65 7.90 -10.09
C THR A 93 14.33 8.29 -11.39
N LEU A 94 15.48 7.71 -11.73
CA LEU A 94 16.18 7.94 -12.99
C LEU A 94 15.37 7.44 -14.20
N VAL A 95 14.76 6.25 -14.08
CA VAL A 95 13.88 5.71 -15.14
C VAL A 95 12.64 6.60 -15.29
N ALA A 96 12.03 7.04 -14.19
CA ALA A 96 10.88 7.94 -14.21
C ALA A 96 11.25 9.37 -14.66
N PHE A 97 12.51 9.79 -14.51
CA PHE A 97 12.97 11.11 -14.92
C PHE A 97 12.78 11.34 -16.41
N ILE A 98 13.03 10.34 -17.26
CA ILE A 98 12.91 10.46 -18.71
C ILE A 98 11.49 10.88 -19.16
N PRO A 99 10.41 10.13 -18.83
CA PRO A 99 9.06 10.54 -19.20
C PRO A 99 8.60 11.81 -18.47
N ASN A 100 9.01 12.00 -17.20
CA ASN A 100 8.67 13.22 -16.46
C ASN A 100 9.30 14.47 -17.08
N PHE A 101 10.53 14.37 -17.56
CA PHE A 101 11.24 15.46 -18.21
C PHE A 101 10.59 15.82 -19.55
N ALA A 102 10.23 14.81 -20.35
CA ALA A 102 9.47 15.03 -21.59
C ALA A 102 8.12 15.73 -21.32
N PHE A 103 7.41 15.29 -20.28
CA PHE A 103 6.14 15.90 -19.86
C PHE A 103 6.32 17.33 -19.34
N LEU A 104 7.41 17.62 -18.61
CA LEU A 104 7.74 18.97 -18.16
C LEU A 104 8.01 19.91 -19.34
N ILE A 105 8.75 19.47 -20.36
CA ILE A 105 8.97 20.25 -21.58
C ILE A 105 7.62 20.56 -22.25
N HIS A 106 6.73 19.58 -22.34
CA HIS A 106 5.39 19.77 -22.89
C HIS A 106 4.56 20.81 -22.11
N LEU A 107 4.60 20.76 -20.78
CA LEU A 107 3.92 21.75 -19.92
C LEU A 107 4.50 23.17 -20.08
N ILE A 108 5.83 23.28 -20.17
CA ILE A 108 6.52 24.56 -20.38
C ILE A 108 6.10 25.14 -21.74
N ASN A 109 6.11 24.33 -22.80
CA ASN A 109 5.70 24.77 -24.14
C ASN A 109 4.24 25.25 -24.20
N LYS A 110 3.37 24.66 -23.38
CA LYS A 110 1.96 25.06 -23.24
C LYS A 110 1.74 26.24 -22.29
N HIS A 111 2.78 26.76 -21.64
CA HIS A 111 2.67 27.77 -20.58
C HIS A 111 1.78 27.31 -19.40
N GLU A 112 1.66 26.00 -19.20
CA GLU A 112 0.90 25.37 -18.13
C GLU A 112 1.79 25.02 -16.91
N ALA A 113 3.10 25.29 -16.99
CA ALA A 113 4.03 25.07 -15.90
C ALA A 113 3.80 26.08 -14.76
N GLN A 114 3.35 25.59 -13.61
CA GLN A 114 3.01 26.40 -12.43
C GLN A 114 4.14 26.53 -11.39
N PHE A 115 5.16 25.68 -11.48
CA PHE A 115 6.29 25.74 -10.54
C PHE A 115 7.13 27.00 -10.79
N GLY A 116 7.40 27.77 -9.74
CA GLY A 116 8.11 29.05 -9.79
C GLY A 116 7.23 30.27 -10.05
N GLN A 117 5.94 30.10 -10.39
CA GLN A 117 5.00 31.20 -10.63
C GLN A 117 4.41 31.76 -9.33
N ASP A 118 4.06 30.88 -8.38
CA ASP A 118 3.60 31.23 -7.04
C ASP A 118 4.43 30.50 -6.00
N LEU A 119 4.90 31.23 -4.98
CA LEU A 119 5.75 30.66 -3.93
C LEU A 119 4.99 29.63 -3.10
N GLY A 120 3.70 29.89 -2.79
CA GLY A 120 2.87 28.99 -2.00
C GLY A 120 2.62 27.66 -2.70
N PHE A 121 2.26 27.71 -3.98
CA PHE A 121 2.08 26.53 -4.81
C PHE A 121 3.39 25.77 -5.02
N SER A 122 4.50 26.48 -5.25
CA SER A 122 5.82 25.86 -5.43
C SER A 122 6.30 25.14 -4.17
N LEU A 123 6.09 25.73 -2.98
CA LEU A 123 6.35 25.09 -1.69
C LEU A 123 5.47 23.86 -1.48
N SER A 124 4.19 23.95 -1.86
CA SER A 124 3.27 22.82 -1.80
C SER A 124 3.75 21.68 -2.69
N LEU A 125 4.16 21.97 -3.93
CA LEU A 125 4.70 20.98 -4.88
C LEU A 125 5.99 20.33 -4.36
N PHE A 126 6.89 21.13 -3.79
CA PHE A 126 8.12 20.63 -3.17
C PHE A 126 7.82 19.71 -1.98
N SER A 127 6.91 20.13 -1.10
CA SER A 127 6.52 19.34 0.07
C SER A 127 5.86 18.02 -0.34
N ALA A 128 5.06 17.99 -1.41
CA ALA A 128 4.46 16.76 -1.94
C ALA A 128 5.53 15.74 -2.37
N GLY A 129 6.63 16.21 -2.97
CA GLY A 129 7.80 15.38 -3.27
C GLY A 129 8.42 14.77 -2.00
N LEU A 130 8.61 15.59 -0.96
CA LEU A 130 9.16 15.16 0.32
C LEU A 130 8.28 14.09 1.00
N PHE A 131 6.96 14.34 1.05
CA PHE A 131 5.97 13.41 1.60
C PHE A 131 5.82 12.12 0.79
N THR A 132 6.35 12.06 -0.43
CA THR A 132 6.35 10.84 -1.26
C THR A 132 7.66 10.06 -1.09
N VAL A 133 8.80 10.74 -1.17
CA VAL A 133 10.12 10.10 -1.13
C VAL A 133 10.39 9.47 0.24
N ILE A 134 10.03 10.15 1.34
CA ILE A 134 10.30 9.63 2.69
C ILE A 134 9.58 8.30 2.94
N PRO A 135 8.24 8.18 2.76
CA PRO A 135 7.56 6.89 2.93
C PRO A 135 8.04 5.82 1.95
N LEU A 136 8.37 6.17 0.71
CA LEU A 136 8.91 5.21 -0.25
C LEU A 136 10.27 4.66 0.18
N LEU A 137 11.18 5.51 0.69
CA LEU A 137 12.45 5.05 1.25
C LEU A 137 12.23 4.11 2.44
N MET A 138 11.33 4.47 3.36
CA MET A 138 10.97 3.63 4.50
C MET A 138 10.36 2.30 4.06
N PHE A 139 9.46 2.31 3.07
CA PHE A 139 8.85 1.13 2.49
C PHE A 139 9.91 0.22 1.82
N ASN A 140 10.80 0.80 1.03
CA ASN A 140 11.88 0.09 0.37
C ASN A 140 12.80 -0.58 1.41
N ALA A 141 13.16 0.15 2.47
CA ALA A 141 13.95 -0.40 3.57
C ALA A 141 13.21 -1.52 4.33
N ALA A 142 11.89 -1.39 4.51
CA ALA A 142 11.06 -2.42 5.14
C ALA A 142 10.99 -3.68 4.27
N THR A 143 10.76 -3.55 2.95
CA THR A 143 10.66 -4.69 2.05
C THR A 143 11.96 -5.50 1.99
N THR A 144 13.14 -4.88 2.03
CA THR A 144 14.41 -5.63 2.04
C THR A 144 14.61 -6.40 3.36
N ARG A 145 14.23 -5.79 4.49
CA ARG A 145 14.48 -6.34 5.84
C ARG A 145 13.40 -7.30 6.36
N LEU A 146 12.16 -7.16 5.92
CA LEU A 146 11.01 -7.94 6.41
C LEU A 146 10.50 -8.91 5.34
N PRO A 147 9.94 -10.07 5.73
CA PRO A 147 9.22 -10.95 4.81
C PRO A 147 8.11 -10.18 4.07
N LEU A 148 7.88 -10.47 2.79
CA LEU A 148 6.87 -9.80 1.99
C LEU A 148 5.47 -9.99 2.58
N THR A 149 5.22 -11.14 3.20
CA THR A 149 4.03 -11.42 4.00
C THR A 149 3.81 -10.38 5.10
N VAL A 150 4.83 -10.08 5.89
CA VAL A 150 4.72 -9.12 7.00
C VAL A 150 4.49 -7.72 6.47
N THR A 151 5.24 -7.33 5.44
CA THR A 151 5.09 -6.01 4.81
C THR A 151 3.70 -5.82 4.20
N GLY A 152 3.16 -6.85 3.53
CA GLY A 152 1.80 -6.84 3.00
C GLY A 152 0.76 -6.69 4.11
N LEU A 153 0.89 -7.45 5.20
CA LEU A 153 -0.05 -7.37 6.32
C LEU A 153 0.02 -6.01 7.06
N LEU A 154 1.20 -5.38 7.16
CA LEU A 154 1.33 -4.03 7.71
C LEU A 154 0.65 -2.96 6.83
N GLN A 155 0.54 -3.18 5.52
CA GLN A 155 -0.16 -2.24 4.63
C GLN A 155 -1.65 -2.10 4.94
N TYR A 156 -2.27 -3.00 5.72
CA TYR A 156 -3.65 -2.81 6.17
C TYR A 156 -3.85 -1.65 7.15
N ILE A 157 -2.76 -1.08 7.69
CA ILE A 157 -2.82 0.15 8.49
C ILE A 157 -3.36 1.30 7.63
N THR A 158 -2.92 1.41 6.37
CA THR A 158 -3.34 2.47 5.44
C THR A 158 -4.86 2.51 5.24
N PRO A 159 -5.52 1.43 4.78
CA PRO A 159 -6.97 1.45 4.65
C PRO A 159 -7.71 1.68 5.97
N SER A 160 -7.15 1.24 7.11
CA SER A 160 -7.74 1.51 8.43
C SER A 160 -7.72 3.00 8.78
N ILE A 161 -6.60 3.69 8.49
CA ILE A 161 -6.50 5.15 8.66
C ILE A 161 -7.48 5.85 7.70
N MET A 162 -7.53 5.45 6.43
CA MET A 162 -8.44 6.05 5.45
C MET A 162 -9.90 5.92 5.89
N PHE A 163 -10.28 4.77 6.44
CA PHE A 163 -11.62 4.56 6.99
C PHE A 163 -11.92 5.46 8.18
N LEU A 164 -11.01 5.57 9.15
CA LEU A 164 -11.18 6.46 10.30
C LEU A 164 -11.33 7.92 9.88
N VAL A 165 -10.50 8.36 8.91
CA VAL A 165 -10.58 9.70 8.33
C VAL A 165 -11.93 9.92 7.63
N GLY A 166 -12.40 8.95 6.83
CA GLY A 166 -13.71 8.99 6.16
C GLY A 166 -14.87 9.21 7.13
N ILE A 167 -14.82 8.60 8.32
CA ILE A 167 -15.87 8.69 9.34
C ILE A 167 -15.75 9.98 10.15
N VAL A 168 -14.56 10.22 10.72
CA VAL A 168 -14.37 11.24 11.75
C VAL A 168 -14.26 12.63 11.13
N ILE A 169 -13.62 12.74 9.96
CA ILE A 169 -13.34 14.02 9.31
C ILE A 169 -14.37 14.29 8.20
N PHE A 170 -14.63 13.30 7.34
CA PHE A 170 -15.53 13.49 6.20
C PHE A 170 -16.99 13.12 6.48
N HIS A 171 -17.30 12.54 7.65
CA HIS A 171 -18.63 12.15 8.06
C HIS A 171 -19.39 11.30 7.03
N GLU A 172 -18.68 10.42 6.32
CA GLU A 172 -19.29 9.56 5.31
C GLU A 172 -20.32 8.59 5.92
N PRO A 173 -21.46 8.35 5.24
CA PRO A 173 -22.43 7.37 5.68
C PRO A 173 -21.81 5.96 5.69
N LEU A 174 -21.98 5.26 6.82
CA LEU A 174 -21.42 3.94 7.05
C LEU A 174 -22.46 2.84 6.82
N PRO A 175 -22.48 2.20 5.64
CA PRO A 175 -23.26 1.00 5.45
C PRO A 175 -22.72 -0.13 6.33
N LEU A 176 -23.63 -0.95 6.87
CA LEU A 176 -23.31 -2.06 7.77
C LEU A 176 -22.30 -3.05 7.17
N SER A 177 -22.34 -3.25 5.85
CA SER A 177 -21.40 -4.10 5.11
C SER A 177 -19.95 -3.65 5.23
N LYS A 178 -19.69 -2.33 5.16
CA LYS A 178 -18.34 -1.78 5.37
C LYS A 178 -17.89 -2.09 6.80
N ILE A 179 -18.72 -1.76 7.80
CA ILE A 179 -18.39 -1.96 9.23
C ILE A 179 -18.00 -3.42 9.51
N ILE A 180 -18.81 -4.38 9.06
CA ILE A 180 -18.53 -5.81 9.25
C ILE A 180 -17.18 -6.19 8.64
N GLY A 181 -16.95 -5.79 7.39
CA GLY A 181 -15.69 -6.07 6.71
C GLY A 181 -14.46 -5.47 7.39
N PHE A 182 -14.56 -4.23 7.89
CA PHE A 182 -13.52 -3.60 8.68
C PHE A 182 -13.24 -4.32 9.99
N LEU A 183 -14.29 -4.81 10.66
CA LEU A 183 -14.14 -5.54 11.91
C LEU A 183 -13.33 -6.83 11.70
N PHE A 184 -13.58 -7.56 10.61
CA PHE A 184 -12.76 -8.72 10.22
C PHE A 184 -11.30 -8.35 9.97
N ILE A 185 -11.05 -7.25 9.25
CA ILE A 185 -9.69 -6.76 8.99
C ILE A 185 -9.00 -6.36 10.29
N TRP A 186 -9.66 -5.62 11.18
CA TRP A 186 -9.07 -5.21 12.46
C TRP A 186 -8.76 -6.40 13.35
N VAL A 187 -9.64 -7.41 13.41
CA VAL A 187 -9.33 -8.67 14.11
C VAL A 187 -8.07 -9.30 13.48
N ALA A 188 -7.97 -9.37 12.15
CA ALA A 188 -6.76 -9.85 11.49
C ALA A 188 -5.50 -9.05 11.88
N LEU A 189 -5.57 -7.72 11.97
CA LEU A 189 -4.44 -6.89 12.42
C LEU A 189 -4.06 -7.17 13.88
N THR A 190 -5.03 -7.40 14.77
CA THR A 190 -4.71 -7.73 16.16
C THR A 190 -3.93 -9.04 16.25
N PHE A 191 -4.36 -10.07 15.50
CA PHE A 191 -3.63 -11.34 15.42
C PHE A 191 -2.22 -11.15 14.85
N LEU A 192 -2.08 -10.39 13.77
CA LEU A 192 -0.78 -10.03 13.20
C LEU A 192 0.13 -9.31 14.22
N GLY A 193 -0.40 -8.28 14.89
CA GLY A 193 0.35 -7.52 15.87
C GLY A 193 0.87 -8.42 17.00
N THR A 194 0.03 -9.34 17.49
CA THR A 194 0.45 -10.32 18.50
C THR A 194 1.51 -11.29 17.98
N ASP A 195 1.43 -11.73 16.71
CA ASP A 195 2.45 -12.58 16.08
C ASP A 195 3.80 -11.87 15.99
N LEU A 196 3.80 -10.61 15.55
CA LEU A 196 5.02 -9.80 15.41
C LEU A 196 5.70 -9.57 16.76
N VAL A 197 4.93 -9.24 17.81
CA VAL A 197 5.47 -9.05 19.16
C VAL A 197 6.02 -10.36 19.73
N LYS A 198 5.30 -11.48 19.58
CA LYS A 198 5.78 -12.81 20.03
C LYS A 198 7.05 -13.23 19.27
N SER A 199 7.10 -12.97 17.97
CA SER A 199 8.26 -13.25 17.12
C SER A 199 9.50 -12.43 17.49
N SER A 200 9.31 -11.14 17.78
CA SER A 200 10.40 -10.24 18.12
C SER A 200 11.03 -10.65 19.46
N ARG A 201 10.19 -11.06 20.42
CA ARG A 201 10.63 -11.56 21.73
C ARG A 201 11.42 -12.88 21.64
N SER A 202 11.05 -13.80 20.75
CA SER A 202 11.79 -15.06 20.60
C SER A 202 13.18 -14.90 20.00
N ILE A 203 13.43 -13.82 19.25
CA ILE A 203 14.75 -13.50 18.70
C ILE A 203 15.67 -12.90 19.78
N ASN A 204 15.13 -12.10 20.70
CA ASN A 204 15.89 -11.53 21.81
C ASN A 204 16.30 -12.56 22.87
N GLN A 205 15.52 -13.62 23.09
CA GLN A 205 15.86 -14.69 24.04
C GLN A 205 16.97 -15.64 23.56
N ARG A 206 17.39 -15.58 22.29
CA ARG A 206 18.51 -16.36 21.76
C ARG A 206 19.85 -15.61 21.76
N LYS A 207 19.85 -14.34 22.17
CA LYS A 207 21.04 -13.48 22.21
C LYS A 207 21.47 -13.06 23.63
N GLY A 208 20.76 -13.52 24.66
CA GLY A 208 21.18 -13.42 26.06
C GLY A 208 21.55 -14.80 26.58
#